data_AF-A0A3G6NCL4-F1
#
_entry.id   AF-A0A3G6NCL4-F1
#
_cell.length_a   1.000
_cell.length_b   1.000
_cell.length_c   1.000
_cell.angle_alpha   90.00
_cell.angle_beta   90.00
_cell.angle_gamma   90.00
#
_symmetry.space_group_name_H-M   'P 1'
#
loop_
_entity.id
_entity.type
_entity.pdbx_description
1 polymer ?
#
loop_
_entity_poly.entity_id
_entity_poly.type
_entity_poly.pdbx_seq_one_letter_code
_entity_poly.pdbx_strand_id
1 'polypeptide(L)' 'MKTKQLYKYLLIIGGSMIPLSIIMLVFGISMFTARGDFSSFVIQLSQFCFIFWIPVFVLGIILLIIGFIIRKRN' A
#
# COMPACT_ATOMS: atom_id res chain seq x y z
N MET A 1 23.82 -7.56 15.10
CA MET A 1 23.08 -6.28 15.17
C MET A 1 22.23 -5.98 13.93
N LYS A 2 22.72 -6.20 12.70
CA LYS A 2 22.02 -5.83 11.45
C LYS A 2 20.67 -6.55 11.22
N THR A 3 20.54 -7.83 11.60
CA THR A 3 19.29 -8.61 11.42
C THR A 3 18.12 -8.09 12.26
N LYS A 4 18.40 -7.55 13.45
CA LYS A 4 17.37 -6.98 14.33
C LYS A 4 16.74 -5.69 13.79
N GLN A 5 17.53 -4.91 13.05
CA GLN A 5 17.01 -3.71 12.39
C GLN A 5 16.23 -4.07 11.12
N LEU A 6 16.71 -5.04 10.34
CA LEU A 6 16.04 -5.48 9.11
C LEU A 6 14.58 -5.89 9.29
N TYR A 7 14.25 -6.74 10.29
CA TYR A 7 12.85 -7.14 10.49
C TYR A 7 11.97 -5.97 10.94
N LYS A 8 12.51 -5.02 11.72
CA LYS A 8 11.78 -3.81 12.13
C LYS A 8 11.45 -2.94 10.93
N TYR A 9 12.41 -2.70 10.04
CA TYR A 9 12.16 -1.93 8.82
C TYR A 9 11.14 -2.64 7.92
N LEU A 10 11.25 -3.96 7.74
CA LEU A 10 10.28 -4.73 6.94
C LEU A 10 8.86 -4.65 7.51
N LEU A 11 8.70 -4.74 8.83
CA LEU A 11 7.40 -4.60 9.49
C LEU A 11 6.84 -3.17 9.38
N ILE A 12 7.69 -2.14 9.49
CA ILE A 12 7.27 -0.74 9.35
C ILE A 12 6.85 -0.45 7.90
N ILE A 13 7.64 -0.90 6.92
CA ILE A 13 7.35 -0.70 5.50
C ILE A 13 6.08 -1.47 5.10
N GLY A 14 5.99 -2.76 5.42
CA GLY A 14 4.78 -3.54 5.13
C GLY A 14 3.55 -2.99 5.86
N GLY A 15 3.72 -2.56 7.12
CA GLY A 15 2.68 -1.94 7.92
C GLY A 15 2.20 -0.59 7.37
N SER A 16 3.08 0.23 6.79
CA SER A 16 2.71 1.51 6.18
C SER A 16 2.13 1.37 4.77
N MET A 17 2.45 0.29 4.05
CA MET A 17 1.84 -0.02 2.75
C MET A 17 0.34 -0.35 2.86
N ILE A 18 -0.13 -0.89 4.00
CA ILE A 18 -1.55 -1.15 4.23
C ILE A 18 -2.40 0.14 4.23
N PRO A 19 -2.17 1.14 5.11
CA PRO A 19 -2.95 2.37 5.09
C PRO A 19 -2.79 3.12 3.76
N LEU A 20 -1.62 3.05 3.12
CA LEU A 20 -1.42 3.62 1.79
C LEU A 20 -2.34 2.98 0.75
N SER A 21 -2.48 1.64 0.74
CA SER A 21 -3.38 0.94 -0.17
C SER A 21 -4.86 1.29 0.08
N ILE A 22 -5.24 1.53 1.34
CA ILE A 22 -6.60 1.96 1.69
C ILE A 22 -6.85 3.38 1.14
N ILE A 23 -5.90 4.29 1.31
CA ILE A 23 -5.99 5.65 0.74
C ILE A 23 -6.12 5.59 -0.78
N MET A 24 -5.33 4.75 -1.45
CA MET A 24 -5.41 4.54 -2.90
C MET A 24 -6.78 4.01 -3.34
N LEU A 25 -7.35 3.06 -2.60
CA LEU A 25 -8.70 2.56 -2.86
C LEU A 25 -9.75 3.67 -2.69
N VAL A 26 -9.73 4.37 -1.55
CA VAL A 26 -10.73 5.41 -1.27
C VAL A 26 -10.67 6.51 -2.32
N PHE A 27 -9.46 6.89 -2.74
CA PHE A 27 -9.24 7.87 -3.81
C PHE A 27 -9.69 7.36 -5.19
N GLY A 28 -9.46 6.08 -5.49
CA GLY A 28 -9.96 5.46 -6.72
C GLY A 28 -11.48 5.41 -6.76
N ILE A 29 -12.12 4.98 -5.68
CA ILE A 29 -13.59 4.86 -5.55
C ILE A 29 -14.25 6.23 -5.57
N SER A 30 -13.69 7.24 -4.89
CA SER A 30 -14.28 8.58 -4.83
C SER A 30 -14.43 9.21 -6.21
N MET A 31 -13.50 8.95 -7.14
CA MET A 31 -13.57 9.42 -8.52
C MET A 31 -14.67 8.75 -9.36
N PHE A 32 -15.18 7.56 -8.99
CA PHE A 32 -16.35 6.99 -9.66
C PHE A 32 -17.65 7.73 -9.29
N THR A 33 -17.70 8.34 -8.10
CA THR A 33 -18.88 9.08 -7.61
C THR A 33 -18.79 10.57 -7.94
N ALA A 34 -17.59 11.08 -8.22
CA ALA A 34 -17.37 12.49 -8.45
C ALA A 34 -17.85 12.89 -9.86
N ARG A 35 -18.94 13.68 -9.93
CA ARG A 35 -19.55 14.18 -11.17
C ARG A 35 -19.00 15.53 -11.66
N GLY A 36 -17.83 15.95 -11.17
CA GLY A 36 -17.21 17.23 -11.52
C GLY A 36 -16.31 17.14 -12.75
N ASP A 37 -16.03 18.30 -13.37
CA ASP A 37 -14.97 18.42 -14.37
C ASP A 37 -13.60 18.36 -13.68
N PHE A 38 -13.03 17.15 -13.63
CA PHE A 38 -11.66 16.94 -13.16
C PHE A 38 -10.68 17.03 -14.32
N SER A 39 -9.51 17.60 -14.06
CA SER A 39 -8.41 17.57 -15.03
C SER A 39 -8.07 16.13 -15.40
N SER A 40 -7.76 15.87 -16.67
CA SER A 40 -7.37 14.55 -17.19
C SER A 40 -6.26 13.89 -16.37
N PHE A 41 -5.37 14.68 -15.76
CA PHE A 41 -4.33 14.18 -14.87
C PHE A 41 -4.89 13.48 -13.62
N VAL A 42 -5.91 14.05 -12.99
CA VAL A 42 -6.52 13.50 -11.78
C VAL A 42 -7.24 12.19 -12.08
N ILE A 43 -7.91 12.12 -13.24
CA ILE A 43 -8.59 10.90 -13.72
C ILE A 43 -7.60 9.77 -13.97
N GLN A 44 -6.47 10.06 -14.64
CA GLN A 44 -5.44 9.05 -14.87
C GLN A 44 -4.78 8.58 -13.56
N LEU A 45 -4.52 9.51 -12.64
CA LEU A 45 -3.97 9.19 -11.33
C LEU A 45 -4.93 8.32 -10.50
N SER A 46 -6.22 8.60 -10.52
CA SER A 46 -7.20 7.79 -9.78
C SER A 46 -7.36 6.39 -10.36
N GLN A 47 -7.35 6.26 -11.70
CA GLN A 47 -7.31 4.96 -12.36
C GLN A 47 -6.05 4.17 -11.99
N PHE A 48 -4.89 4.83 -11.97
CA PHE A 48 -3.64 4.22 -11.54
C PHE A 48 -3.72 3.74 -10.08
N CYS A 49 -4.18 4.61 -9.16
CA CYS A 49 -4.41 4.23 -7.77
C CYS A 49 -5.36 3.03 -7.64
N PHE A 50 -6.43 2.99 -8.44
CA PHE A 50 -7.42 1.91 -8.43
C PHE A 50 -6.93 0.60 -9.06
N ILE A 51 -5.94 0.63 -9.95
CA ILE A 51 -5.32 -0.59 -10.49
C ILE A 51 -4.24 -1.10 -9.54
N PHE A 52 -3.42 -0.19 -9.00
CA PHE A 52 -2.25 -0.55 -8.19
C PHE A 52 -2.57 -0.84 -6.72
N TRP A 53 -3.75 -0.48 -6.20
CA TRP A 53 -4.07 -0.75 -4.79
C TRP A 53 -3.99 -2.24 -4.41
N ILE A 54 -4.47 -3.16 -5.26
CA ILE A 54 -4.40 -4.61 -5.00
C ILE A 54 -2.94 -5.10 -4.96
N PRO A 55 -2.11 -4.83 -5.99
CA PRO A 55 -0.68 -5.17 -5.94
C PRO A 55 0.02 -4.60 -4.71
N VAL A 56 -0.22 -3.33 -4.36
CA VAL A 56 0.41 -2.67 -3.21
C VAL A 56 -0.03 -3.30 -1.90
N PHE A 57 -1.32 -3.63 -1.75
CA PHE A 57 -1.86 -4.30 -0.57
C PHE A 57 -1.27 -5.71 -0.40
N VAL A 58 -1.21 -6.48 -1.48
CA VAL A 58 -0.62 -7.83 -1.47
C VAL A 58 0.86 -7.77 -1.12
N LEU A 59 1.62 -6.83 -1.69
CA LEU A 59 3.03 -6.62 -1.34
C LEU A 59 3.20 -6.24 0.14
N GLY A 60 2.34 -5.36 0.67
CA GLY A 60 2.34 -5.00 2.09
C GLY A 60 2.13 -6.21 3.01
N ILE A 61 1.17 -7.08 2.68
CA ILE A 61 0.91 -8.33 3.40
C ILE A 61 2.13 -9.27 3.33
N ILE A 62 2.71 -9.46 2.15
CA ILE A 62 3.89 -10.33 1.97
C ILE A 62 5.06 -9.81 2.82
N LEU A 63 5.34 -8.51 2.78
CA LEU A 63 6.40 -7.90 3.60
C LEU A 63 6.14 -8.09 5.10
N LEU A 64 4.89 -7.93 5.55
CA LEU A 64 4.54 -8.18 6.95
C LEU A 64 4.76 -9.64 7.34
N ILE A 65 4.32 -10.59 6.52
CA ILE A 65 4.53 -12.03 6.77
C ILE A 65 6.02 -12.34 6.88
N ILE A 66 6.84 -11.85 5.93
CA ILE A 66 8.29 -12.04 5.96
C ILE A 66 8.90 -11.41 7.22
N GLY A 67 8.51 -10.18 7.56
CA GLY A 67 8.95 -9.48 8.77
C GLY A 67 8.62 -10.26 10.05
N PHE A 68 7.42 -10.84 10.13
CA PHE A 68 6.99 -11.68 11.26
C PHE A 68 7.74 -13.00 11.34
N ILE A 69 7.96 -13.68 10.20
CA ILE A 69 8.72 -14.93 10.15
C ILE A 69 10.16 -14.71 10.61
N ILE A 70 10.82 -13.63 10.14
CA ILE A 70 12.19 -13.28 10.55
C ILE A 70 12.23 -12.94 12.03
N ARG A 71 11.25 -12.17 12.53
CA ARG A 71 11.13 -11.84 13.97
C ARG A 71 10.95 -13.09 14.84
N LYS A 72 10.20 -14.09 14.38
CA LYS A 72 9.99 -15.36 15.12
C LYS A 72 11.27 -16.22 15.14
N ARG A 73 12.08 -16.15 14.08
CA ARG A 73 13.29 -16.98 13.92
C ARG A 73 14.53 -16.44 14.65
N ASN A 74 14.54 -15.16 15.03
CA ASN A 74 15.68 -14.47 15.65
C ASN A 74 15.41 -14.11 17.11
#